data_AF-A0A0E3BT39-F1
#
_entry.id   AF-A0A0E3BT39-F1
#
_cell.length_a   1.000
_cell.length_b   1.000
_cell.length_c   1.000
_cell.angle_alpha   90.00
_cell.angle_beta   90.00
_cell.angle_gamma   90.00
#
_symmetry.space_group_name_H-M   'P 1'
#
loop_
_entity.id
_entity.type
_entity.pdbx_description
1 polymer ?
#
loop_
_entity_poly.entity_id
_entity_poly.type
_entity_poly.pdbx_seq_one_letter_code
_entity_poly.pdbx_strand_id
1 'polypeptide(L)'
;MPEPLSPTVIMRKLPLGLLLGWALIAGTAQAQVMRCVDAKTGEVTYTNGRCISGEMSTQIQAAQSAEEIASERANASQARERSKAQMARDEAQRRQREEQERKEREAAERAQARAVANLENTAACRQARERYNAILAEASPDPATWGERSQAAQAQMEMNCLGAAAYQQLQQSRALQPNAINRPQWGYGYPNRYPPAHPAPSQPPAKIVNCNVFRCYDNRGGVHPIP
;
A
#
# COMPACT_ATOMS: atom_id res chain seq x y z
N MET A 1 59.28 -0.46 8.02
CA MET A 1 58.31 -0.61 9.13
C MET A 1 58.72 0.41 10.18
N PRO A 2 57.84 1.31 10.68
CA PRO A 2 56.46 1.05 11.14
C PRO A 2 55.38 1.98 10.53
N GLU A 3 54.10 1.63 10.76
CA GLU A 3 52.89 2.45 10.48
C GLU A 3 52.81 3.71 11.37
N PRO A 4 51.99 4.71 10.98
CA PRO A 4 50.82 4.97 11.83
C PRO A 4 49.52 5.43 11.13
N LEU A 5 48.44 4.75 11.50
CA LEU A 5 47.19 5.28 12.08
C LEU A 5 46.38 6.33 11.29
N SER A 6 45.30 5.83 10.68
CA SER A 6 44.17 6.60 10.15
C SER A 6 43.24 7.10 11.27
N PRO A 7 42.76 8.36 11.25
CA PRO A 7 41.63 8.77 12.08
C PRO A 7 40.29 8.57 11.34
N THR A 8 39.44 7.77 11.98
CA THR A 8 38.04 7.51 11.66
C THR A 8 37.21 8.80 11.83
N VAL A 9 36.64 9.33 10.75
CA VAL A 9 35.69 10.45 10.85
C VAL A 9 34.29 9.89 11.12
N ILE A 10 33.81 10.13 12.34
CA ILE A 10 32.44 9.81 12.77
C ILE A 10 31.49 10.83 12.12
N MET A 11 30.77 10.39 11.11
CA MET A 11 29.81 11.20 10.36
C MET A 11 28.49 11.32 11.15
N ARG A 12 28.38 12.38 11.96
CA ARG A 12 27.16 12.70 12.72
C ARG A 12 26.10 13.24 11.75
N LYS A 13 25.06 12.45 11.47
CA LYS A 13 23.95 12.82 10.59
C LYS A 13 23.14 13.97 11.23
N LEU A 14 23.30 15.20 10.73
CA LEU A 14 22.39 16.30 11.03
C LEU A 14 21.18 16.25 10.07
N PRO A 15 19.96 16.57 10.54
CA PRO A 15 18.73 16.38 9.78
C PRO A 15 18.61 17.38 8.63
N LEU A 16 18.38 16.83 7.44
CA LEU A 16 18.27 17.47 6.11
C LEU A 16 17.11 18.48 5.97
N GLY A 17 16.36 18.75 7.05
CA GLY A 17 15.16 19.60 7.04
C GLY A 17 15.42 21.09 7.25
N LEU A 18 16.57 21.48 7.80
CA LEU A 18 16.86 22.88 8.12
C LEU A 18 17.56 23.65 6.98
N LEU A 19 18.01 22.95 5.92
CA LEU A 19 18.78 23.56 4.83
C LEU A 19 17.91 24.17 3.72
N LEU A 20 16.63 23.79 3.61
CA LEU A 20 15.76 24.29 2.53
C LEU A 20 15.14 25.67 2.84
N GLY A 21 15.06 26.07 4.11
CA GLY A 21 14.46 27.34 4.52
C GLY A 21 15.35 28.57 4.33
N TRP A 22 16.67 28.38 4.22
CA TRP A 22 17.63 29.48 4.05
C TRP A 22 17.81 29.94 2.60
N ALA A 23 17.27 29.21 1.62
CA ALA A 23 17.36 29.59 0.21
C ALA A 23 16.38 30.72 -0.18
N LEU A 24 15.38 31.02 0.66
CA LEU A 24 14.31 31.99 0.36
C LEU A 24 14.54 33.40 0.93
N ILE A 25 15.64 33.62 1.69
CA ILE A 25 15.95 34.90 2.33
C ILE A 25 17.20 35.56 1.70
N ALA A 26 17.79 34.96 0.67
CA ALA A 26 18.86 35.60 -0.10
C ALA A 26 18.25 36.68 -1.01
N GLY A 27 17.91 37.82 -0.39
CA GLY A 27 17.79 39.09 -1.08
C GLY A 27 19.03 39.32 -1.95
N THR A 28 18.85 40.11 -2.99
CA THR A 28 19.76 40.39 -4.10
C THR A 28 21.09 41.04 -3.66
N ALA A 29 21.89 40.35 -2.84
CA ALA A 29 23.25 40.72 -2.55
C ALA A 29 24.10 40.08 -3.63
N GLN A 30 24.64 40.90 -4.53
CA GLN A 30 25.74 40.53 -5.40
C GLN A 30 26.94 40.19 -4.51
N ALA A 31 27.00 38.94 -4.05
CA ALA A 31 28.06 38.43 -3.21
C ALA A 31 29.31 38.27 -4.08
N GLN A 32 30.18 39.27 -4.08
CA GLN A 32 31.49 39.18 -4.72
C GLN A 32 32.37 38.27 -3.85
N VAL A 33 32.95 37.23 -4.45
CA VAL A 33 33.90 36.36 -3.75
C VAL A 33 35.26 37.05 -3.70
N MET A 34 35.65 37.47 -2.51
CA MET A 34 36.92 38.10 -2.20
C MET A 34 37.90 37.05 -1.68
N ARG A 35 39.13 37.10 -2.18
CA ARG A 35 40.29 36.42 -1.61
C ARG A 35 40.93 37.34 -0.60
N CYS A 36 40.86 36.99 0.67
CA CYS A 36 41.58 37.68 1.73
C CYS A 36 42.86 36.91 2.04
N VAL A 37 43.98 37.62 2.14
CA VAL A 37 45.26 37.04 2.55
C VAL A 37 45.71 37.73 3.83
N ASP A 38 45.86 36.96 4.91
CA ASP A 38 46.40 37.46 6.17
C ASP A 38 47.87 37.83 6.00
N ALA A 39 48.21 39.09 6.27
CA ALA A 39 49.56 39.62 6.13
C ALA A 39 50.58 39.02 7.12
N LYS A 40 50.12 38.44 8.24
CA LYS A 40 50.99 37.86 9.28
C LYS A 40 51.22 36.37 9.07
N THR A 41 50.21 35.63 8.64
CA THR A 41 50.24 34.16 8.54
C THR A 41 50.29 33.65 7.11
N GLY A 42 49.91 34.48 6.13
CA GLY A 42 49.74 34.07 4.73
C GLY A 42 48.49 33.22 4.47
N GLU A 43 47.60 33.05 5.46
CA GLU A 43 46.37 32.27 5.32
C GLU A 43 45.42 32.91 4.29
N VAL A 44 44.79 32.07 3.46
CA VAL A 44 43.89 32.50 2.39
C VAL A 44 42.46 32.14 2.75
N THR A 45 41.61 33.16 2.93
CA THR A 45 40.19 32.98 3.21
C THR A 45 39.35 33.53 2.06
N TYR A 46 38.36 32.76 1.62
CA TYR A 46 37.39 33.20 0.61
C TYR A 46 36.13 33.67 1.34
N THR A 47 35.73 34.91 1.10
CA THR A 47 34.58 35.51 1.77
C THR A 47 33.71 36.27 0.78
N ASN A 48 32.46 36.43 1.14
CA ASN A 48 31.43 37.09 0.35
C ASN A 48 31.33 38.59 0.70
N GLY A 49 32.18 39.04 1.64
CA GLY A 49 32.18 40.38 2.22
C GLY A 49 33.56 41.01 2.20
N ARG A 50 33.75 42.07 2.99
CA ARG A 50 35.05 42.75 3.09
C ARG A 50 36.04 41.90 3.89
N CYS A 51 37.31 41.95 3.51
CA CYS A 51 38.40 41.37 4.30
C CYS A 51 38.58 42.12 5.63
N ILE A 52 39.16 41.44 6.62
CA ILE A 52 39.43 42.01 7.94
C ILE A 52 40.54 43.08 7.80
N SER A 53 40.52 44.10 8.67
CA SER A 53 41.49 45.20 8.61
C SER A 53 42.94 44.69 8.73
N GLY A 54 43.76 44.94 7.70
CA GLY A 54 45.14 44.50 7.62
C GLY A 54 45.39 43.33 6.67
N GLU A 55 44.34 42.73 6.11
CA GLU A 55 44.45 41.69 5.07
C GLU A 55 44.52 42.30 3.67
N MET A 56 45.25 41.62 2.77
CA MET A 56 45.26 41.97 1.34
C MET A 56 44.05 41.33 0.66
N SER A 57 43.20 42.14 0.04
CA SER A 57 41.98 41.69 -0.65
C SER A 57 42.16 41.64 -2.17
N THR A 58 41.83 40.52 -2.80
CA THR A 58 41.73 40.41 -4.26
C THR A 58 40.36 39.88 -4.65
N GLN A 59 39.61 40.63 -5.46
CA GLN A 59 38.35 40.14 -6.01
C GLN A 59 38.62 39.05 -7.04
N ILE A 60 38.01 37.88 -6.88
CA ILE A 60 38.27 36.71 -7.74
C ILE A 60 37.40 36.72 -9.00
N GLN A 61 36.17 37.20 -8.89
CA GLN A 61 35.28 37.40 -10.04
C GLN A 61 34.67 38.79 -9.99
N ALA A 62 34.69 39.47 -11.14
CA ALA A 62 33.97 40.71 -11.34
C ALA A 62 32.48 40.49 -11.05
N ALA A 63 31.83 41.51 -10.48
CA ALA A 63 30.38 41.48 -10.38
C ALA A 63 29.79 41.35 -11.79
N GLN A 64 28.80 40.48 -11.97
CA GLN A 64 28.06 40.43 -13.21
C GLN A 64 27.50 41.81 -13.54
N SER A 65 27.55 42.18 -14.81
CA SER A 65 26.97 43.43 -15.28
C SER A 65 25.45 43.44 -15.08
N ALA A 66 24.86 44.63 -14.97
CA ALA A 66 23.41 44.76 -14.81
C ALA A 66 22.67 44.17 -16.02
N GLU A 67 23.26 44.30 -17.21
CA GLU A 67 22.77 43.76 -18.47
C GLU A 67 22.78 42.22 -18.48
N GLU A 68 23.85 41.60 -17.96
CA GLU A 68 23.99 40.14 -17.89
C GLU A 68 22.99 39.53 -16.91
N ILE A 69 22.79 40.17 -15.75
CA ILE A 69 21.75 39.79 -14.78
C ILE A 69 20.34 39.91 -15.40
N ALA A 70 20.08 40.98 -16.16
CA ALA A 70 18.79 41.17 -16.82
C ALA A 70 18.54 40.09 -17.89
N SER A 71 19.56 39.75 -18.69
CA SER A 71 19.51 38.68 -19.68
C SER A 71 19.25 37.31 -19.03
N GLU A 72 19.98 36.98 -17.96
CA GLU A 72 19.79 35.72 -17.25
C GLU A 72 18.37 35.59 -16.68
N ARG A 73 17.85 36.66 -16.08
CA ARG A 73 16.46 36.71 -15.58
C ARG A 73 15.44 36.55 -16.69
N ALA A 74 15.65 37.21 -17.84
CA ALA A 74 14.78 37.07 -19.00
C ALA A 74 14.76 35.62 -19.50
N ASN A 75 15.94 35.01 -19.67
CA ASN A 75 16.07 33.62 -20.09
C ASN A 75 15.43 32.64 -19.09
N ALA A 76 15.66 32.85 -17.80
CA ALA A 76 15.05 32.05 -16.74
C ALA A 76 13.53 32.18 -16.72
N SER A 77 12.98 33.38 -16.94
CA SER A 77 11.54 33.60 -17.03
C SER A 77 10.93 32.88 -18.24
N GLN A 78 11.56 32.99 -19.41
CA GLN A 78 11.12 32.32 -20.63
C GLN A 78 11.17 30.79 -20.51
N ALA A 79 12.24 30.25 -19.91
CA ALA A 79 12.36 28.81 -19.65
C ALA A 79 11.24 28.30 -18.73
N ARG A 80 10.91 29.06 -17.67
CA ARG A 80 9.80 28.74 -16.76
C ARG A 80 8.46 28.77 -17.47
N GLU A 81 8.21 29.73 -18.35
CA GLU A 81 6.97 29.80 -19.12
C GLU A 81 6.82 28.60 -20.07
N ARG A 82 7.88 28.25 -20.80
CA ARG A 82 7.89 27.07 -21.67
C ARG A 82 7.64 25.78 -20.89
N SER A 83 8.29 25.63 -19.73
CA SER A 83 8.10 24.48 -18.84
C SER A 83 6.66 24.41 -18.32
N LYS A 84 6.07 25.52 -17.87
CA LYS A 84 4.66 25.57 -17.45
C LYS A 84 3.71 25.19 -18.59
N ALA A 85 3.95 25.68 -19.80
CA ALA A 85 3.14 25.36 -20.97
C ALA A 85 3.21 23.88 -21.33
N GLN A 86 4.39 23.25 -21.23
CA GLN A 86 4.56 21.81 -21.44
C GLN A 86 3.83 21.00 -20.36
N MET A 87 4.06 21.31 -19.08
CA MET A 87 3.38 20.63 -17.97
C MET A 87 1.85 20.72 -18.07
N ALA A 88 1.31 21.88 -18.47
CA ALA A 88 -0.13 22.04 -18.67
C ALA A 88 -0.68 21.14 -19.79
N ARG A 89 0.07 20.97 -20.90
CA ARG A 89 -0.30 20.07 -22.00
C ARG A 89 -0.25 18.61 -21.56
N ASP A 90 0.82 18.22 -20.88
CA ASP A 90 1.02 16.85 -20.42
C ASP A 90 -0.06 16.45 -19.39
N GLU A 91 -0.39 17.38 -18.47
CA GLU A 91 -1.45 17.16 -17.50
C GLU A 91 -2.83 17.09 -18.15
N ALA A 92 -3.11 17.92 -19.16
CA ALA A 92 -4.35 17.83 -19.93
C ALA A 92 -4.47 16.49 -20.66
N GLN A 93 -3.39 16.02 -21.29
CA GLN A 93 -3.36 14.71 -21.93
C GLN A 93 -3.52 13.56 -20.92
N ARG A 94 -2.88 13.66 -19.76
CA ARG A 94 -3.03 12.67 -18.69
C ARG A 94 -4.49 12.60 -18.20
N ARG A 95 -5.12 13.75 -17.95
CA ARG A 95 -6.55 13.83 -17.58
C ARG A 95 -7.46 13.21 -18.63
N GLN A 96 -7.19 13.46 -19.91
CA GLN A 96 -7.96 12.85 -21.00
C GLN A 96 -7.82 11.33 -21.04
N ARG A 97 -6.60 10.80 -20.89
CA ARG A 97 -6.35 9.35 -20.81
C ARG A 97 -7.06 8.73 -19.62
N GLU A 98 -6.93 9.32 -18.43
CA GLU A 98 -7.60 8.85 -17.21
C GLU A 98 -9.12 8.86 -17.34
N GLU A 99 -9.69 9.90 -17.96
CA GLU A 99 -11.13 9.96 -18.21
C GLU A 99 -11.58 8.91 -19.23
N GLN A 100 -10.80 8.68 -20.28
CA GLN A 100 -11.08 7.63 -21.26
C GLN A 100 -11.02 6.24 -20.61
N GLU A 101 -9.96 5.93 -19.87
CA GLU A 101 -9.82 4.67 -19.14
C GLU A 101 -10.97 4.47 -18.14
N ARG A 102 -11.40 5.53 -17.44
CA ARG A 102 -12.55 5.47 -16.54
C ARG A 102 -13.84 5.14 -17.29
N LYS A 103 -14.09 5.81 -18.43
CA LYS A 103 -15.27 5.53 -19.27
C LYS A 103 -15.26 4.12 -19.83
N GLU A 104 -14.10 3.63 -20.27
CA GLU A 104 -13.94 2.25 -20.76
C GLU A 104 -14.19 1.22 -19.65
N ARG A 105 -13.66 1.45 -18.44
CA ARG A 105 -13.94 0.60 -17.27
C ARG A 105 -15.42 0.58 -16.91
N GLU A 106 -16.06 1.75 -16.85
CA GLU A 106 -17.49 1.87 -16.56
C GLU A 106 -18.35 1.20 -17.64
N ALA A 107 -17.97 1.34 -18.91
CA ALA A 107 -18.65 0.66 -20.02
C ALA A 107 -18.49 -0.87 -19.94
N ALA A 108 -17.29 -1.36 -19.61
CA ALA A 108 -17.02 -2.77 -19.42
C ALA A 108 -17.81 -3.35 -18.23
N GLU A 109 -17.84 -2.65 -17.10
CA GLU A 109 -18.61 -3.05 -15.92
C GLU A 109 -20.12 -3.10 -16.22
N ARG A 110 -20.66 -2.08 -16.91
CA ARG A 110 -22.06 -2.08 -17.35
C ARG A 110 -22.38 -3.20 -18.33
N ALA A 111 -21.46 -3.51 -19.25
CA ALA A 111 -21.62 -4.62 -20.19
C ALA A 111 -21.64 -5.98 -19.45
N GLN A 112 -20.75 -6.17 -18.47
CA GLN A 112 -20.73 -7.36 -17.62
C GLN A 112 -22.01 -7.48 -16.78
N ALA A 113 -22.47 -6.40 -16.14
CA ALA A 113 -23.70 -6.39 -15.36
C ALA A 113 -24.93 -6.75 -16.23
N ARG A 114 -25.01 -6.22 -17.45
CA ARG A 114 -26.06 -6.59 -18.42
C ARG A 114 -25.98 -8.06 -18.84
N ALA A 115 -24.77 -8.59 -19.04
CA ALA A 115 -24.59 -10.00 -19.36
C ALA A 115 -25.07 -10.90 -18.22
N VAL A 116 -24.67 -10.61 -16.98
CA VAL A 116 -25.14 -11.35 -15.79
C VAL A 116 -26.66 -11.27 -15.66
N ALA A 117 -27.26 -10.08 -15.78
CA ALA A 117 -28.71 -9.93 -15.75
C ALA A 117 -29.43 -10.74 -16.85
N ASN A 118 -28.83 -10.89 -18.04
CA ASN A 118 -29.39 -11.73 -19.09
C ASN A 118 -29.37 -13.22 -18.70
N LEU A 119 -28.24 -13.69 -18.14
CA LEU A 119 -28.10 -15.06 -17.61
C LEU A 119 -29.15 -15.37 -16.52
N GLU A 120 -29.34 -14.47 -15.56
CA GLU A 120 -30.36 -14.64 -14.50
C GLU A 120 -31.79 -14.70 -15.04
N ASN A 121 -32.07 -14.02 -16.16
CA ASN A 121 -33.37 -14.00 -16.80
C ASN A 121 -33.59 -15.15 -17.80
N THR A 122 -32.67 -16.11 -17.90
CA THR A 122 -32.88 -17.31 -18.71
C THR A 122 -33.96 -18.23 -18.12
N ALA A 123 -34.65 -18.98 -18.97
CA ALA A 123 -35.63 -19.96 -18.52
C ALA A 123 -34.99 -21.06 -17.64
N ALA A 124 -33.75 -21.45 -17.93
CA ALA A 124 -33.01 -22.44 -17.16
C ALA A 124 -32.68 -21.96 -15.74
N CYS A 125 -32.22 -20.70 -15.57
CA CYS A 125 -31.99 -20.13 -14.24
C CYS A 125 -33.29 -20.03 -13.43
N ARG A 126 -34.37 -19.52 -14.04
CA ARG A 126 -35.69 -19.45 -13.38
C ARG A 126 -36.17 -20.81 -12.89
N GLN A 127 -36.13 -21.82 -13.77
CA GLN A 127 -36.55 -23.18 -13.43
C GLN A 127 -35.69 -23.79 -12.30
N ALA A 128 -34.37 -23.58 -12.33
CA ALA A 128 -33.48 -24.07 -11.29
C ALA A 128 -33.75 -23.39 -9.94
N ARG A 129 -34.04 -22.09 -9.95
CA ARG A 129 -34.40 -21.34 -8.73
C ARG A 129 -35.74 -21.79 -8.14
N GLU A 130 -36.74 -22.04 -8.99
CA GLU A 130 -38.02 -22.61 -8.57
C GLU A 130 -37.85 -24.00 -7.94
N ARG A 131 -37.05 -24.88 -8.56
CA ARG A 131 -36.75 -26.22 -8.01
C ARG A 131 -36.06 -26.14 -6.65
N TYR A 132 -35.06 -25.27 -6.52
CA TYR A 132 -34.38 -25.06 -5.25
C TYR A 132 -35.33 -24.55 -4.17
N ASN A 133 -36.14 -23.53 -4.48
CA ASN A 133 -37.15 -23.01 -3.57
C ASN A 133 -38.20 -24.06 -3.18
N ALA A 134 -38.61 -24.93 -4.11
CA ALA A 134 -39.55 -26.01 -3.83
C ALA A 134 -38.97 -27.04 -2.84
N ILE A 135 -37.68 -27.38 -2.95
CA ILE A 135 -36.99 -28.28 -2.00
C ILE A 135 -36.84 -27.63 -0.62
N LEU A 136 -36.60 -26.32 -0.57
CA LEU A 136 -36.52 -25.58 0.70
C LEU A 136 -37.88 -25.38 1.37
N ALA A 137 -38.96 -25.25 0.58
CA ALA A 137 -40.32 -25.05 1.07
C ALA A 137 -41.07 -26.36 1.38
N GLU A 138 -40.42 -27.51 1.23
CA GLU A 138 -41.02 -28.82 1.55
C GLU A 138 -41.40 -28.87 3.04
N ALA A 139 -42.67 -29.10 3.35
CA ALA A 139 -43.21 -28.98 4.71
C ALA A 139 -42.70 -30.08 5.67
N SER A 140 -42.35 -31.25 5.15
CA SER A 140 -41.83 -32.39 5.92
C SER A 140 -40.78 -33.15 5.11
N PRO A 141 -39.57 -32.58 4.93
CA PRO A 141 -38.53 -33.21 4.14
C PRO A 141 -37.91 -34.38 4.88
N ASP A 142 -37.54 -35.43 4.14
CA ASP A 142 -36.76 -36.55 4.68
C ASP A 142 -35.35 -36.07 5.11
N PRO A 143 -35.01 -36.11 6.42
CA PRO A 143 -33.73 -35.60 6.93
C PRO A 143 -32.51 -36.33 6.36
N ALA A 144 -32.66 -37.60 5.96
CA ALA A 144 -31.55 -38.41 5.45
C ALA A 144 -31.08 -37.93 4.08
N THR A 145 -32.00 -37.46 3.24
CA THR A 145 -31.72 -37.10 1.83
C THR A 145 -31.79 -35.59 1.57
N TRP A 146 -32.46 -34.82 2.45
CA TRP A 146 -32.65 -33.38 2.27
C TRP A 146 -31.34 -32.61 2.09
N GLY A 147 -30.30 -32.93 2.88
CA GLY A 147 -29.01 -32.23 2.83
C GLY A 147 -28.30 -32.36 1.47
N GLU A 148 -28.34 -33.55 0.87
CA GLU A 148 -27.75 -33.80 -0.45
C GLU A 148 -28.62 -33.20 -1.57
N ARG A 149 -29.95 -33.38 -1.50
CA ARG A 149 -30.88 -32.82 -2.49
C ARG A 149 -30.83 -31.29 -2.55
N SER A 150 -30.80 -30.63 -1.40
CA SER A 150 -30.73 -29.17 -1.31
C SER A 150 -29.39 -28.63 -1.83
N GLN A 151 -28.27 -29.29 -1.52
CA GLN A 151 -26.95 -28.92 -2.05
C GLN A 151 -26.85 -29.14 -3.56
N ALA A 152 -27.35 -30.27 -4.08
CA ALA A 152 -27.35 -30.56 -5.51
C ALA A 152 -28.23 -29.55 -6.27
N ALA A 153 -29.41 -29.22 -5.75
CA ALA A 153 -30.28 -28.20 -6.34
C ALA A 153 -29.66 -26.80 -6.29
N GLN A 154 -28.96 -26.45 -5.21
CA GLN A 154 -28.22 -25.20 -5.11
C GLN A 154 -27.10 -25.13 -6.16
N ALA A 155 -26.30 -26.19 -6.30
CA ALA A 155 -25.22 -26.24 -7.30
C ALA A 155 -25.78 -26.13 -8.73
N GLN A 156 -26.92 -26.78 -9.01
CA GLN A 156 -27.59 -26.69 -10.31
C GLN A 156 -28.10 -25.27 -10.60
N MET A 157 -28.64 -24.58 -9.59
CA MET A 157 -29.05 -23.18 -9.69
C MET A 157 -27.83 -22.27 -9.96
N GLU A 158 -26.74 -22.44 -9.22
CA GLU A 158 -25.50 -21.67 -9.39
C GLU A 158 -24.91 -21.85 -10.79
N MET A 159 -24.89 -23.09 -11.31
CA MET A 159 -24.45 -23.38 -12.68
C MET A 159 -25.27 -22.65 -13.75
N ASN A 160 -26.60 -22.65 -13.59
CA ASN A 160 -27.52 -22.08 -14.59
C ASN A 160 -27.64 -20.57 -14.51
N CYS A 161 -27.36 -19.96 -13.35
CA CYS A 161 -27.55 -18.52 -13.12
C CYS A 161 -26.27 -17.68 -13.19
N LEU A 162 -25.11 -18.23 -12.77
CA LEU A 162 -23.86 -17.46 -12.68
C LEU A 162 -23.01 -17.55 -13.96
N GLY A 163 -23.21 -18.59 -14.78
CA GLY A 163 -22.37 -18.89 -15.94
C GLY A 163 -21.06 -19.59 -15.54
N ALA A 164 -20.40 -20.25 -16.52
CA ALA A 164 -19.29 -21.17 -16.25
C ALA A 164 -18.10 -20.52 -15.53
N ALA A 165 -17.69 -19.31 -15.92
CA ALA A 165 -16.52 -18.64 -15.31
C ALA A 165 -16.77 -18.25 -13.85
N ALA A 166 -17.93 -17.65 -13.55
CA ALA A 166 -18.27 -17.26 -12.18
C ALA A 166 -18.52 -18.48 -11.29
N TYR A 167 -19.10 -19.56 -11.84
CA TYR A 167 -19.24 -20.82 -11.11
C TYR A 167 -17.89 -21.46 -10.76
N GLN A 168 -16.93 -21.48 -11.69
CA GLN A 168 -15.58 -21.99 -11.40
C GLN A 168 -14.89 -21.17 -10.29
N GLN A 169 -15.03 -19.85 -10.31
CA GLN A 169 -14.50 -18.99 -9.25
C GLN A 169 -15.17 -19.26 -7.90
N LEU A 170 -16.48 -19.53 -7.88
CA LEU A 170 -17.21 -19.93 -6.67
C LEU A 170 -16.74 -21.29 -6.14
N GLN A 171 -16.44 -22.26 -7.00
CA GLN A 171 -15.87 -23.54 -6.59
C GLN A 171 -14.48 -23.39 -6.00
N GLN A 172 -13.64 -22.54 -6.60
CA GLN A 172 -12.30 -22.24 -6.07
C GLN A 172 -12.37 -21.56 -4.71
N SER A 173 -13.28 -20.60 -4.51
CA SER A 173 -13.43 -19.94 -3.21
C SER A 173 -13.93 -20.89 -2.13
N ARG A 174 -14.81 -21.84 -2.48
CA ARG A 174 -15.23 -22.93 -1.57
C ARG A 174 -14.08 -23.88 -1.23
N ALA A 175 -13.24 -24.22 -2.20
CA ALA A 175 -12.06 -25.06 -1.96
C ALA A 175 -11.04 -24.40 -1.03
N LEU A 176 -10.98 -23.06 -1.03
CA LEU A 176 -10.10 -22.27 -0.17
C LEU A 176 -10.70 -21.98 1.22
N GLN A 177 -12.02 -22.16 1.40
CA GLN A 177 -12.63 -22.01 2.71
C GLN A 177 -12.27 -23.23 3.59
N PRO A 178 -11.62 -23.04 4.75
CA PRO A 178 -11.52 -24.12 5.72
C PRO A 178 -12.96 -24.50 6.09
N ASN A 179 -13.28 -25.80 6.06
CA ASN A 179 -14.58 -26.35 6.45
C ASN A 179 -14.97 -25.85 7.85
N ALA A 180 -15.60 -24.69 7.94
CA ALA A 180 -16.29 -24.25 9.12
C ALA A 180 -17.52 -25.14 9.20
N ILE A 181 -17.42 -26.20 10.01
CA ILE A 181 -18.55 -27.03 10.43
C ILE A 181 -19.50 -26.11 11.20
N ASN A 182 -20.30 -25.33 10.49
CA ASN A 182 -21.50 -24.71 11.01
C ASN A 182 -22.66 -25.44 10.34
N ARG A 183 -22.89 -26.66 10.81
CA ARG A 183 -24.09 -27.42 10.48
C ARG A 183 -25.22 -26.74 11.26
N PRO A 184 -26.26 -26.20 10.62
CA PRO A 184 -27.43 -25.75 11.35
C PRO A 184 -28.02 -26.97 12.07
N GLN A 185 -27.94 -26.94 13.39
CA GLN A 185 -28.57 -27.89 14.29
C GLN A 185 -30.08 -27.65 14.23
N TRP A 186 -30.75 -28.22 13.23
CA TRP A 186 -32.20 -28.38 13.27
C TRP A 186 -32.52 -29.36 14.38
N GLY A 187 -32.75 -28.81 15.58
CA GLY A 187 -33.03 -29.55 16.79
C GLY A 187 -34.40 -30.21 16.71
N TYR A 188 -34.42 -31.49 16.37
CA TYR A 188 -35.47 -32.40 16.81
C TYR A 188 -34.83 -33.45 17.72
N GLY A 189 -35.32 -33.46 18.96
CA GLY A 189 -34.76 -34.24 20.06
C GLY A 189 -34.71 -35.74 19.77
N TYR A 190 -33.52 -36.30 19.94
CA TYR A 190 -33.32 -37.72 20.26
C TYR A 190 -32.31 -37.81 21.41
N PRO A 191 -32.58 -38.60 22.46
CA PRO A 191 -31.72 -38.67 23.62
C PRO A 191 -30.45 -39.47 23.29
N ASN A 192 -29.31 -38.79 23.47
CA ASN A 192 -27.96 -39.32 23.73
C ASN A 192 -27.70 -40.80 23.37
N ARG A 193 -26.97 -41.01 22.28
CA ARG A 193 -26.03 -42.13 22.17
C ARG A 193 -24.75 -41.69 21.46
N TYR A 194 -23.96 -40.86 22.15
CA TYR A 194 -22.56 -40.69 21.77
C TYR A 194 -21.82 -42.01 22.07
N PRO A 195 -21.06 -42.58 21.12
CA PRO A 195 -20.08 -43.60 21.46
C PRO A 195 -19.04 -42.98 22.41
N PRO A 196 -18.53 -43.73 23.42
CA PRO A 196 -17.61 -43.16 24.39
C PRO A 196 -16.33 -42.72 23.69
N ALA A 197 -16.08 -41.41 23.71
CA ALA A 197 -14.82 -40.82 23.29
C ALA A 197 -13.69 -41.49 24.09
N HIS A 198 -12.74 -42.09 23.40
CA HIS A 198 -11.51 -42.57 24.02
C HIS A 198 -10.80 -41.33 24.59
N PRO A 199 -10.43 -41.29 25.88
CA PRO A 199 -9.74 -40.13 26.41
C PRO A 199 -8.39 -40.00 25.69
N ALA A 200 -8.23 -38.92 24.94
CA ALA A 200 -6.92 -38.54 24.44
C ALA A 200 -5.98 -38.36 25.65
N PRO A 201 -4.73 -38.84 25.58
CA PRO A 201 -3.79 -38.68 26.69
C PRO A 201 -3.64 -37.18 26.98
N SER A 202 -4.05 -36.78 28.19
CA SER A 202 -3.88 -35.42 28.67
C SER A 202 -2.39 -35.14 28.73
N GLN A 203 -1.86 -34.41 27.76
CA GLN A 203 -0.50 -33.92 27.89
C GLN A 203 -0.44 -33.00 29.12
N PRO A 204 0.61 -33.12 29.96
CA PRO A 204 0.75 -32.24 31.11
C PRO A 204 0.76 -30.78 30.65
N PRO A 205 0.23 -29.86 31.48
CA PRO A 205 0.16 -28.44 31.15
C PRO A 205 1.56 -27.93 30.81
N ALA A 206 1.66 -27.16 29.72
CA ALA A 206 2.93 -26.59 29.30
C ALA A 206 3.45 -25.63 30.38
N LYS A 207 4.75 -25.73 30.69
CA LYS A 207 5.37 -24.91 31.75
C LYS A 207 5.81 -23.58 31.13
N ILE A 208 5.42 -22.47 31.75
CA ILE A 208 5.92 -21.14 31.39
C ILE A 208 7.43 -21.09 31.64
N VAL A 209 8.22 -20.76 30.61
CA VAL A 209 9.69 -20.71 30.67
C VAL A 209 10.23 -19.28 30.71
N ASN A 210 9.55 -18.33 30.08
CA ASN A 210 9.99 -16.93 30.04
C ASN A 210 8.78 -16.00 29.96
N CYS A 211 8.81 -14.84 30.62
CA CYS A 211 7.80 -13.81 30.51
C CYS A 211 8.44 -12.46 30.17
N ASN A 212 7.91 -11.81 29.14
CA ASN A 212 8.17 -10.40 28.88
C ASN A 212 7.05 -9.55 29.52
N VAL A 213 7.23 -8.23 29.51
CA VAL A 213 6.29 -7.23 30.08
C VAL A 213 4.86 -7.33 29.52
N PHE A 214 4.66 -7.99 28.38
CA PHE A 214 3.34 -8.13 27.75
C PHE A 214 2.78 -9.56 27.74
N ARG A 215 3.62 -10.60 27.73
CA ARG A 215 3.22 -11.99 27.48
C ARG A 215 4.21 -12.99 28.06
N CYS A 216 3.71 -14.15 28.47
CA CYS A 216 4.50 -15.31 28.89
C CYS A 216 4.59 -16.35 27.77
N TYR A 217 5.73 -17.03 27.67
CA TYR A 217 6.03 -18.06 26.69
C TYR A 217 6.22 -19.39 27.41
N ASP A 218 5.59 -20.44 26.89
CA ASP A 218 5.77 -21.81 27.39
C ASP A 218 6.90 -22.57 26.68
N ASN A 219 7.26 -23.73 27.22
CA ASN A 219 8.29 -24.61 26.66
C ASN A 219 7.92 -25.28 25.33
N ARG A 220 6.70 -25.05 24.81
CA ARG A 220 6.19 -25.54 23.53
C ARG A 220 5.95 -24.40 22.53
N GLY A 221 6.39 -23.17 22.83
CA GLY A 221 6.22 -22.00 21.98
C GLY A 221 4.85 -21.34 22.03
N GLY A 222 3.96 -21.77 22.94
CA GLY A 222 2.67 -21.15 23.21
C GLY A 222 2.83 -19.83 23.97
N VAL A 223 1.95 -18.88 23.67
CA VAL A 223 1.99 -17.53 24.22
C VAL A 223 0.75 -17.28 25.07
N HIS A 224 0.95 -16.91 26.33
CA HIS A 224 -0.07 -16.76 27.35
C HIS A 224 -0.13 -15.31 27.87
N PRO A 225 -1.30 -14.81 28.28
CA PRO A 225 -1.41 -13.53 28.98
C PRO A 225 -0.69 -13.59 30.34
N ILE A 226 -0.31 -12.43 30.88
CA ILE A 226 0.28 -12.33 32.22
C ILE A 226 -0.84 -12.61 33.24
N PRO A 227 -0.61 -13.49 34.24
CA PRO A 227 -1.57 -13.73 35.30
C PRO A 227 -1.83 -12.49 36.17
#